data_AF-A0A940BLB0-F1
#
_entry.id   AF-A0A940BLB0-F1
#
_cell.length_a   1.000
_cell.length_b   1.000
_cell.length_c   1.000
_cell.angle_alpha   90.00
_cell.angle_beta   90.00
_cell.angle_gamma   90.00
#
_symmetry.space_group_name_H-M   'P 1'
#
loop_
_entity.id
_entity.type
_entity.pdbx_description
1 polymer ?
#
loop_
_entity_poly.entity_id
_entity_poly.type
_entity_poly.pdbx_seq_one_letter_code
_entity_poly.pdbx_strand_id
1 'polypeptide(L)'
;MDQEKIGAFIREIRKEKGLTQEQFAEKLGVSQRSVSRWETGKTMPDYSLLPGICEALEINVAELLGAERIEGDSVPKSRVNDAARSLLALVNDRKRRRKLIGAVVSVIVTIACAAALYCHEFHIRVDSTADLERAIEDYHTDRLYGTVSADELERRAVGRHLYVLYTDRDFPGSSGLACLEKGLFGTYRFLWYTESDDRWINRYIVTEGKKRYCITFCVNDFPELDSYGICRVKDGATDFTEENTMLLFRAAYDGAPFLTFTEIPDDAVLSPVVRYYRNDTEIDRDALPAILGERQVKGASNRSAFTAELWLLYVWEGIVILLGVMMTRYFLSDVVSGRKKKN
;
A
#
# COMPACT_ATOMS: atom_id res chain seq x y z
N MET A 1 -24.41 -35.01 -27.15
CA MET A 1 -24.48 -34.44 -28.51
C MET A 1 -23.33 -35.00 -29.30
N ASP A 2 -23.63 -35.61 -30.43
CA ASP A 2 -22.63 -36.26 -31.28
C ASP A 2 -22.09 -35.23 -32.28
N GLN A 3 -20.92 -34.71 -31.99
CA GLN A 3 -20.28 -33.63 -32.74
C GLN A 3 -19.91 -34.07 -34.17
N GLU A 4 -19.59 -35.35 -34.38
CA GLU A 4 -19.29 -35.89 -35.70
C GLU A 4 -20.55 -35.94 -36.55
N LYS A 5 -21.69 -36.35 -35.98
CA LYS A 5 -22.99 -36.32 -36.66
C LYS A 5 -23.42 -34.91 -37.05
N ILE A 6 -23.30 -33.95 -36.13
CA ILE A 6 -23.66 -32.55 -36.42
C ILE A 6 -22.75 -31.98 -37.53
N GLY A 7 -21.45 -32.27 -37.48
CA GLY A 7 -20.50 -31.87 -38.51
C GLY A 7 -20.85 -32.45 -39.89
N ALA A 8 -21.15 -33.74 -39.94
CA ALA A 8 -21.57 -34.42 -41.17
C ALA A 8 -22.88 -33.83 -41.72
N PHE A 9 -23.84 -33.55 -40.84
CA PHE A 9 -25.12 -32.94 -41.20
C PHE A 9 -24.93 -31.51 -41.77
N ILE A 10 -24.10 -30.67 -41.15
CA ILE A 10 -23.76 -29.34 -41.70
C ILE A 10 -23.16 -29.48 -43.12
N ARG A 11 -22.25 -30.44 -43.31
CA ARG A 11 -21.61 -30.70 -44.60
C ARG A 11 -22.62 -31.11 -45.67
N GLU A 12 -23.55 -31.99 -45.30
CA GLU A 12 -24.62 -32.49 -46.16
C GLU A 12 -25.53 -31.35 -46.61
N ILE A 13 -26.14 -30.63 -45.68
CA ILE A 13 -27.08 -29.54 -46.00
C ILE A 13 -26.38 -28.41 -46.78
N ARG A 14 -25.11 -28.08 -46.44
CA ARG A 14 -24.35 -27.09 -47.20
C ARG A 14 -24.20 -27.50 -48.67
N LYS A 15 -23.89 -28.78 -48.92
CA LYS A 15 -23.75 -29.32 -50.28
C LYS A 15 -25.09 -29.35 -51.01
N GLU A 16 -26.19 -29.69 -50.33
CA GLU A 16 -27.54 -29.59 -50.90
C GLU A 16 -27.86 -28.16 -51.36
N LYS A 17 -27.40 -27.17 -50.59
CA LYS A 17 -27.53 -25.74 -50.93
C LYS A 17 -26.53 -25.25 -51.98
N GLY A 18 -25.67 -26.12 -52.51
CA GLY A 18 -24.70 -25.78 -53.55
C GLY A 18 -23.59 -24.81 -53.12
N LEU A 19 -23.40 -24.62 -51.80
CA LEU A 19 -22.42 -23.66 -51.28
C LEU A 19 -21.04 -24.32 -51.13
N THR A 20 -19.96 -23.64 -51.51
CA THR A 20 -18.60 -24.06 -51.12
C THR A 20 -18.35 -23.80 -49.63
N GLN A 21 -17.33 -24.44 -49.04
CA GLN A 21 -16.95 -24.13 -47.65
C GLN A 21 -16.52 -22.66 -47.49
N GLU A 22 -15.94 -22.05 -48.53
CA GLU A 22 -15.52 -20.65 -48.54
C GLU A 22 -16.72 -19.72 -48.55
N GLN A 23 -17.69 -19.95 -49.44
CA GLN A 23 -18.93 -19.17 -49.50
C GLN A 23 -19.75 -19.28 -48.21
N PHE A 24 -19.80 -20.47 -47.62
CA PHE A 24 -20.49 -20.67 -46.34
C PHE A 24 -19.77 -19.97 -45.18
N ALA A 25 -18.44 -20.02 -45.16
CA ALA A 25 -17.64 -19.31 -44.17
C ALA A 25 -17.78 -17.78 -44.29
N GLU A 26 -17.82 -17.26 -45.52
CA GLU A 26 -18.01 -15.85 -45.82
C GLU A 26 -19.36 -15.34 -45.31
N LYS A 27 -20.46 -16.07 -45.58
CA LYS A 27 -21.80 -15.74 -45.06
C LYS A 27 -21.86 -15.67 -43.53
N LEU A 28 -21.00 -16.42 -42.84
CA LEU A 28 -20.96 -16.49 -41.38
C LEU A 28 -19.88 -15.59 -40.76
N GLY A 29 -19.06 -14.91 -41.57
CA GLY A 29 -17.95 -14.09 -41.09
C GLY A 29 -16.86 -14.88 -40.36
N VAL A 30 -16.60 -16.13 -40.78
CA VAL A 30 -15.57 -17.02 -40.21
C VAL A 30 -14.58 -17.48 -41.27
N SER A 31 -13.50 -18.14 -40.86
CA SER A 31 -12.55 -18.75 -41.80
C SER A 31 -13.08 -20.06 -42.40
N GLN A 32 -12.74 -20.35 -43.66
CA GLN A 32 -13.00 -21.65 -44.29
C GLN A 32 -12.47 -22.82 -43.46
N ARG A 33 -11.32 -22.63 -42.78
CA ARG A 33 -10.72 -23.63 -41.89
C ARG A 33 -11.61 -23.95 -40.69
N SER A 34 -12.35 -22.97 -40.16
CA SER A 34 -13.33 -23.19 -39.09
C SER A 34 -14.45 -24.11 -39.57
N VAL A 35 -15.02 -23.83 -40.74
CA VAL A 35 -16.07 -24.66 -41.37
C VAL A 35 -15.57 -26.08 -41.61
N SER A 36 -14.36 -26.25 -42.15
CA SER A 36 -13.75 -27.57 -42.35
C SER A 36 -13.61 -28.36 -41.05
N ARG A 37 -13.23 -27.70 -39.95
CA ARG A 37 -13.13 -28.35 -38.63
C ARG A 37 -14.50 -28.71 -38.05
N TRP A 38 -15.54 -27.93 -38.31
CA TRP A 38 -16.91 -28.28 -37.93
C TRP A 38 -17.40 -29.51 -38.70
N GLU A 39 -17.26 -29.49 -40.02
CA GLU A 39 -17.72 -30.58 -40.89
C GLU A 39 -17.01 -31.91 -40.70
N THR A 40 -15.81 -31.89 -40.11
CA THR A 40 -15.02 -33.08 -39.77
C THR A 40 -15.17 -33.47 -38.30
N GLY A 41 -16.09 -32.83 -37.56
CA GLY A 41 -16.34 -33.14 -36.15
C GLY A 41 -15.16 -32.79 -35.21
N LYS A 42 -14.16 -32.03 -35.67
CA LYS A 42 -12.98 -31.65 -34.85
C LYS A 42 -13.28 -30.52 -33.86
N THR A 43 -14.25 -29.66 -34.15
CA THR A 43 -14.72 -28.59 -33.26
C THR A 43 -16.21 -28.34 -33.48
N MET A 44 -16.92 -27.77 -32.51
CA MET A 44 -18.29 -27.24 -32.71
C MET A 44 -18.28 -25.75 -33.08
N PRO A 45 -19.29 -25.27 -33.83
CA PRO A 45 -19.54 -23.84 -33.95
C PRO A 45 -19.87 -23.21 -32.59
N ASP A 46 -19.44 -21.95 -32.38
CA ASP A 46 -19.86 -21.20 -31.20
C ASP A 46 -21.38 -21.00 -31.21
N TYR A 47 -22.02 -21.04 -30.04
CA TYR A 47 -23.45 -20.84 -29.89
C TYR A 47 -23.98 -19.56 -30.56
N SER A 48 -23.17 -18.50 -30.60
CA SER A 48 -23.51 -17.25 -31.27
C SER A 48 -23.65 -17.36 -32.80
N LEU A 49 -23.05 -18.38 -33.42
CA LEU A 49 -23.09 -18.63 -34.85
C LEU A 49 -24.24 -19.54 -35.27
N LEU A 50 -24.85 -20.27 -34.33
CA LEU A 50 -25.94 -21.21 -34.64
C LEU A 50 -27.13 -20.54 -35.35
N PRO A 51 -27.58 -19.32 -34.99
CA PRO A 51 -28.64 -18.64 -35.72
C PRO A 51 -28.25 -18.36 -37.19
N GLY A 52 -27.02 -17.91 -37.44
CA GLY A 52 -26.53 -17.64 -38.79
C GLY A 52 -26.35 -18.92 -39.61
N ILE A 53 -25.91 -20.01 -38.97
CA ILE A 53 -25.83 -21.34 -39.60
C ILE A 53 -27.22 -21.82 -40.00
N CYS A 54 -28.20 -21.72 -39.10
CA CYS A 54 -29.58 -22.09 -39.36
C CYS A 54 -30.19 -21.28 -40.51
N GLU A 55 -29.92 -19.98 -40.55
CA GLU A 55 -30.38 -19.08 -41.61
C GLU A 55 -29.72 -19.41 -42.97
N ALA A 56 -28.41 -19.59 -43.00
CA ALA A 56 -27.66 -19.88 -44.22
C ALA A 56 -27.98 -21.26 -44.82
N LEU A 57 -28.38 -22.23 -43.99
CA LEU A 57 -28.74 -23.59 -44.39
C LEU A 57 -30.26 -23.82 -44.49
N GLU A 58 -31.08 -22.82 -44.11
CA GLU A 58 -32.55 -22.89 -44.06
C GLU A 58 -33.11 -24.05 -43.21
N ILE A 59 -32.44 -24.34 -42.10
CA ILE A 59 -32.82 -25.32 -41.09
C ILE A 59 -33.13 -24.62 -39.77
N ASN A 60 -33.76 -25.32 -38.83
CA ASN A 60 -33.93 -24.83 -37.47
C ASN A 60 -32.85 -25.39 -36.52
N VAL A 61 -32.73 -24.77 -35.33
CA VAL A 61 -31.72 -25.17 -34.34
C VAL A 61 -31.93 -26.61 -33.84
N ALA A 62 -33.17 -27.12 -33.80
CA ALA A 62 -33.43 -28.50 -33.39
C ALA A 62 -32.95 -29.51 -34.44
N GLU A 63 -33.17 -29.24 -35.73
CA GLU A 63 -32.59 -30.04 -36.84
C GLU A 63 -31.05 -30.04 -36.77
N LEU A 64 -30.44 -28.86 -36.55
CA LEU A 64 -28.99 -28.73 -36.46
C LEU A 64 -28.39 -29.49 -35.27
N LEU A 65 -29.00 -29.39 -34.09
CA LEU A 65 -28.47 -30.04 -32.87
C LEU A 65 -28.86 -31.52 -32.77
N GLY A 66 -29.95 -31.92 -33.42
CA GLY A 66 -30.38 -33.31 -33.59
C GLY A 66 -29.63 -34.05 -34.71
N ALA A 67 -28.98 -33.31 -35.62
CA ALA A 67 -28.29 -33.83 -36.80
C ALA A 67 -29.21 -34.65 -37.73
N GLU A 68 -30.50 -34.35 -37.74
CA GLU A 68 -31.54 -35.07 -38.47
C GLU A 68 -32.58 -34.08 -39.01
N ARG A 69 -33.13 -34.36 -40.20
CA ARG A 69 -34.26 -33.63 -40.76
C ARG A 69 -35.51 -33.96 -39.94
N ILE A 70 -36.26 -32.94 -39.52
CA ILE A 70 -37.54 -33.16 -38.88
C ILE A 70 -38.61 -33.12 -39.98
N GLU A 71 -39.11 -34.28 -40.39
CA GLU A 71 -40.23 -34.39 -41.33
C GLU A 71 -41.55 -34.04 -40.62
N GLY A 72 -42.20 -32.95 -41.06
CA GLY A 72 -43.52 -32.56 -40.59
C GLY A 72 -43.70 -31.05 -40.45
N ASP A 73 -44.78 -30.53 -41.04
CA ASP A 73 -45.11 -29.11 -41.12
C ASP A 73 -45.71 -28.52 -39.81
N SER A 74 -45.34 -29.06 -38.64
CA SER A 74 -46.11 -28.81 -37.41
C SER A 74 -45.63 -27.65 -36.54
N VAL A 75 -44.50 -27.00 -36.85
CA VAL A 75 -44.06 -25.76 -36.16
C VAL A 75 -43.35 -24.81 -37.15
N PRO A 76 -43.79 -23.54 -37.27
CA PRO A 76 -43.09 -22.57 -38.11
C PRO A 76 -41.61 -22.43 -37.69
N LYS A 77 -40.67 -22.67 -38.62
CA LYS A 77 -39.21 -22.58 -38.40
C LYS A 77 -38.76 -21.27 -37.71
N SER A 78 -39.49 -20.18 -37.93
CA SER A 78 -39.28 -18.89 -37.26
C SER A 78 -39.47 -18.96 -35.74
N ARG A 79 -40.52 -19.62 -35.25
CA ARG A 79 -40.83 -19.71 -33.81
C ARG A 79 -39.78 -20.51 -33.03
N VAL A 80 -39.25 -21.58 -33.62
CA VAL A 80 -38.18 -22.40 -33.02
C VAL A 80 -36.86 -21.61 -32.95
N ASN A 81 -36.55 -20.86 -34.02
CA ASN A 81 -35.37 -20.00 -34.05
C ASN A 81 -35.46 -18.82 -33.07
N ASP A 82 -36.64 -18.22 -32.90
CA ASP A 82 -36.85 -17.13 -31.93
C ASP A 82 -36.74 -17.61 -30.48
N ALA A 83 -37.24 -18.81 -30.18
CA ALA A 83 -37.09 -19.46 -28.88
C ALA A 83 -35.60 -19.76 -28.58
N ALA A 84 -34.87 -20.33 -29.54
CA ALA A 84 -33.45 -20.59 -29.40
C ALA A 84 -32.61 -19.32 -29.24
N ARG A 85 -32.89 -18.27 -30.01
CA ARG A 85 -32.26 -16.94 -29.89
C ARG A 85 -32.51 -16.34 -28.50
N SER A 86 -33.72 -16.47 -27.98
CA SER A 86 -34.09 -16.00 -26.64
C SER A 86 -33.34 -16.76 -25.53
N LEU A 87 -33.23 -18.08 -25.64
CA LEU A 87 -32.44 -18.90 -24.71
C LEU A 87 -30.94 -18.53 -24.74
N LEU A 88 -30.37 -18.36 -25.93
CA LEU A 88 -28.98 -17.94 -26.08
C LEU A 88 -28.72 -16.54 -25.53
N ALA A 89 -29.66 -15.61 -25.71
CA ALA A 89 -29.60 -14.27 -25.13
C ALA A 89 -29.60 -14.34 -23.58
N LEU A 90 -30.44 -15.19 -22.99
CA LEU A 90 -30.49 -15.40 -21.54
C LEU A 90 -29.18 -16.03 -21.00
N VAL A 91 -28.61 -17.02 -21.70
CA VAL A 91 -27.33 -17.63 -21.33
C VAL A 91 -26.19 -16.63 -21.39
N ASN A 92 -26.14 -15.81 -22.45
CA ASN A 92 -25.14 -14.75 -22.60
C ASN A 92 -25.30 -13.65 -21.53
N ASP A 93 -26.53 -13.25 -21.18
CA ASP A 93 -26.75 -12.27 -20.11
C ASP A 93 -26.33 -12.84 -18.76
N ARG A 94 -26.63 -14.11 -18.46
CA ARG A 94 -26.13 -14.81 -17.26
C ARG A 94 -24.59 -14.84 -17.22
N LYS A 95 -23.92 -15.14 -18.35
CA LYS A 95 -22.45 -15.15 -18.45
C LYS A 95 -21.87 -13.75 -18.22
N ARG A 96 -22.49 -12.71 -18.78
CA ARG A 96 -22.09 -11.31 -18.59
C ARG A 96 -22.28 -10.85 -17.15
N ARG A 97 -23.41 -11.17 -16.52
CA ARG A 97 -23.67 -10.87 -15.10
C ARG A 97 -22.64 -11.53 -14.18
N ARG A 98 -22.34 -12.82 -14.38
CA ARG A 98 -21.31 -13.52 -13.59
C ARG A 98 -19.93 -12.85 -13.70
N LYS A 99 -19.56 -12.37 -14.89
CA LYS A 99 -18.30 -11.64 -15.10
C LYS A 99 -18.32 -10.27 -14.42
N LEU A 100 -19.43 -9.52 -14.51
CA LEU A 100 -19.58 -8.26 -13.80
C LEU A 100 -19.47 -8.45 -12.29
N ILE A 101 -20.13 -9.48 -11.75
CA ILE A 101 -20.01 -9.85 -10.33
C ILE A 101 -18.55 -10.19 -9.98
N GLY A 102 -17.87 -10.99 -10.80
CA GLY A 102 -16.46 -11.31 -10.62
C GLY A 102 -15.55 -10.08 -10.59
N ALA A 103 -15.77 -9.11 -11.48
CA ALA A 103 -15.04 -7.84 -11.50
C ALA A 103 -15.28 -7.02 -10.22
N VAL A 104 -16.53 -6.89 -9.78
CA VAL A 104 -16.88 -6.17 -8.55
C VAL A 104 -16.28 -6.85 -7.32
N VAL A 105 -16.38 -8.18 -7.22
CA VAL A 105 -15.77 -8.96 -6.14
C VAL A 105 -14.25 -8.78 -6.13
N SER A 106 -13.60 -8.80 -7.30
CA SER A 106 -12.16 -8.56 -7.41
C SER A 106 -11.78 -7.19 -6.82
N VAL A 107 -12.51 -6.13 -7.17
CA VAL A 107 -12.25 -4.78 -6.65
C VAL A 107 -12.43 -4.74 -5.13
N ILE A 108 -13.50 -5.34 -4.61
CA ILE A 108 -13.76 -5.39 -3.17
C ILE A 108 -12.64 -6.12 -2.43
N VAL A 109 -12.20 -7.27 -2.93
CA VAL A 109 -11.10 -8.05 -2.33
C VAL A 109 -9.81 -7.25 -2.33
N THR A 110 -9.47 -6.58 -3.44
CA THR A 110 -8.28 -5.73 -3.50
C THR A 110 -8.33 -4.60 -2.47
N ILE A 111 -9.47 -3.91 -2.34
CA ILE A 111 -9.65 -2.84 -1.34
C ILE A 111 -9.53 -3.41 0.08
N ALA A 112 -10.13 -4.58 0.36
CA ALA A 112 -10.06 -5.21 1.67
C ALA A 112 -8.63 -5.63 2.04
N CYS A 113 -7.86 -6.20 1.10
CA CYS A 113 -6.46 -6.55 1.32
C CYS A 113 -5.59 -5.30 1.56
N ALA A 114 -5.78 -4.24 0.77
CA ALA A 114 -5.07 -2.97 0.98
C ALA A 114 -5.41 -2.35 2.34
N ALA A 115 -6.69 -2.35 2.72
CA ALA A 115 -7.12 -1.87 4.03
C ALA A 115 -6.55 -2.73 5.18
N ALA A 116 -6.44 -4.04 5.01
CA ALA A 116 -5.85 -4.93 6.01
C ALA A 116 -4.35 -4.66 6.22
N LEU A 117 -3.59 -4.49 5.13
CA LEU A 117 -2.18 -4.09 5.19
C LEU A 117 -2.02 -2.74 5.88
N TYR A 118 -2.88 -1.77 5.50
CA TYR A 118 -2.90 -0.46 6.12
C TYR A 118 -3.14 -0.52 7.64
N CYS A 119 -4.16 -1.26 8.08
CA CYS A 119 -4.49 -1.42 9.50
C CYS A 119 -3.40 -2.19 10.27
N HIS A 120 -2.70 -3.12 9.62
CA HIS A 120 -1.57 -3.81 10.22
C HIS A 120 -0.40 -2.84 10.45
N GLU A 121 -0.14 -1.93 9.52
CA GLU A 121 0.93 -0.95 9.65
C GLU A 121 0.58 0.17 10.63
N PHE A 122 -0.60 0.77 10.50
CA PHE A 122 -1.10 1.84 11.37
C PHE A 122 -2.02 1.27 12.46
N HIS A 123 -1.42 0.60 13.45
CA HIS A 123 -2.15 -0.05 14.53
C HIS A 123 -1.95 0.61 15.91
N ILE A 124 -0.98 1.52 16.05
CA ILE A 124 -0.65 2.11 17.35
C ILE A 124 -1.70 3.15 17.71
N ARG A 125 -2.28 3.00 18.90
CA ARG A 125 -3.18 3.99 19.50
C ARG A 125 -2.42 4.75 20.57
N VAL A 126 -2.65 6.06 20.62
CA VAL A 126 -2.01 6.98 21.58
C VAL A 126 -3.04 7.64 22.49
N ASP A 127 -4.18 6.96 22.66
CA ASP A 127 -5.34 7.44 23.42
C ASP A 127 -5.01 7.61 24.91
N SER A 128 -4.14 6.75 25.44
CA SER A 128 -3.61 6.83 26.80
C SER A 128 -2.08 6.82 26.80
N THR A 129 -1.48 7.38 27.85
CA THR A 129 -0.02 7.33 28.06
C THR A 129 0.47 5.90 28.20
N ALA A 130 -0.25 5.03 28.91
CA ALA A 130 0.12 3.63 29.07
C ALA A 130 0.12 2.84 27.75
N ASP A 131 -0.81 3.13 26.83
CA ASP A 131 -0.82 2.48 25.50
C ASP A 131 0.38 2.93 24.65
N LEU A 132 0.75 4.21 24.75
CA LEU A 132 1.89 4.78 24.04
C LEU A 132 3.21 4.24 24.61
N GLU A 133 3.37 4.21 25.93
CA GLU A 133 4.53 3.61 26.62
C GLU A 133 4.68 2.16 26.21
N ARG A 134 3.62 1.34 26.30
CA ARG A 134 3.65 -0.06 25.84
C ARG A 134 4.04 -0.17 24.37
N ALA A 135 3.53 0.71 23.51
CA ALA A 135 3.90 0.70 22.10
C ALA A 135 5.41 0.97 21.90
N ILE A 136 6.00 1.88 22.68
CA ILE A 136 7.44 2.16 22.67
C ILE A 136 8.22 0.93 23.15
N GLU A 137 7.79 0.32 24.26
CA GLU A 137 8.40 -0.90 24.82
C GLU A 137 8.35 -2.07 23.80
N ASP A 138 7.18 -2.34 23.21
CA ASP A 138 6.95 -3.40 22.23
C ASP A 138 7.85 -3.22 21.00
N TYR A 139 7.96 -1.98 20.51
CA TYR A 139 8.80 -1.62 19.37
C TYR A 139 10.30 -1.81 19.67
N HIS A 140 10.69 -1.68 20.94
CA HIS A 140 12.07 -1.86 21.39
C HIS A 140 12.48 -3.34 21.51
N THR A 141 11.52 -4.27 21.69
CA THR A 141 11.80 -5.68 22.00
C THR A 141 12.67 -6.39 20.95
N ASP A 142 13.97 -6.49 21.21
CA ASP A 142 14.88 -7.40 20.51
C ASP A 142 15.87 -8.04 21.49
N ARG A 143 16.18 -9.32 21.26
CA ARG A 143 17.00 -10.19 22.14
C ARG A 143 18.44 -9.72 22.34
N LEU A 144 18.87 -8.65 21.67
CA LEU A 144 20.25 -8.17 21.60
C LEU A 144 20.56 -6.96 22.48
N TYR A 145 19.55 -6.14 22.85
CA TYR A 145 19.75 -4.87 23.56
C TYR A 145 18.90 -4.71 24.84
N GLY A 146 18.08 -5.72 25.16
CA GLY A 146 17.21 -5.72 26.34
C GLY A 146 15.83 -5.10 26.06
N THR A 147 14.94 -5.20 27.03
CA THR A 147 13.68 -4.45 27.06
C THR A 147 13.96 -3.05 27.61
N VAL A 148 13.43 -2.02 26.96
CA VAL A 148 13.30 -0.68 27.56
C VAL A 148 11.99 -0.64 28.32
N SER A 149 12.01 -0.08 29.52
CA SER A 149 10.79 0.35 30.21
C SER A 149 10.65 1.85 30.01
N ALA A 150 9.65 2.29 29.26
CA ALA A 150 9.53 3.68 28.85
C ALA A 150 8.49 4.41 29.71
N ASP A 151 8.89 5.55 30.28
CA ASP A 151 7.95 6.52 30.87
C ASP A 151 7.84 7.75 29.96
N GLU A 152 6.62 8.09 29.55
CA GLU A 152 6.34 9.29 28.75
C GLU A 152 6.62 10.55 29.59
N LEU A 153 7.44 11.46 29.05
CA LEU A 153 7.74 12.73 29.70
C LEU A 153 7.06 13.90 29.03
N GLU A 154 7.21 13.99 27.71
CA GLU A 154 6.58 15.02 26.89
C GLU A 154 6.29 14.47 25.50
N ARG A 155 5.16 14.86 24.91
CA ARG A 155 4.89 14.59 23.50
C ARG A 155 4.44 15.84 22.77
N ARG A 156 4.82 15.92 21.50
CA ARG A 156 4.53 17.08 20.65
C ARG A 156 4.22 16.65 19.22
N ALA A 157 3.08 17.12 18.73
CA ALA A 157 2.68 16.91 17.34
C ALA A 157 3.25 18.04 16.46
N VAL A 158 3.95 17.66 15.39
CA VAL A 158 4.48 18.57 14.37
C VAL A 158 4.17 18.00 12.99
N GLY A 159 3.36 18.70 12.21
CA GLY A 159 2.94 18.22 10.89
C GLY A 159 2.15 16.91 10.99
N ARG A 160 2.64 15.85 10.33
CA ARG A 160 2.05 14.50 10.38
C ARG A 160 2.66 13.62 11.47
N HIS A 161 3.65 14.11 12.21
CA HIS A 161 4.41 13.31 13.13
C HIS A 161 4.10 13.67 14.59
N LEU A 162 4.15 12.66 15.43
CA LEU A 162 4.09 12.76 16.88
C LEU A 162 5.47 12.37 17.41
N TYR A 163 6.09 13.32 18.10
CA TYR A 163 7.36 13.15 18.77
C TYR A 163 7.13 12.93 20.25
N VAL A 164 7.77 11.92 20.82
CA VAL A 164 7.56 11.51 22.22
C VAL A 164 8.92 11.42 22.89
N LEU A 165 9.18 12.34 23.82
CA LEU A 165 10.28 12.27 24.76
C LEU A 165 9.91 11.28 25.87
N TYR A 166 10.78 10.32 26.10
CA TYR A 166 10.62 9.32 27.14
C TYR A 166 11.95 9.14 27.91
N THR A 167 11.86 8.58 29.12
CA THR A 167 13.01 8.11 29.89
C THR A 167 12.96 6.59 30.01
N ASP A 168 14.13 5.97 30.13
CA ASP A 168 14.22 4.56 30.55
C ASP A 168 14.05 4.49 32.07
N ARG A 169 13.01 3.79 32.54
CA ARG A 169 12.70 3.63 33.97
C ARG A 169 13.78 2.82 34.69
N ASP A 170 14.43 1.91 33.98
CA ASP A 170 15.50 1.07 34.53
C ASP A 170 16.86 1.78 34.50
N PHE A 171 16.97 2.91 33.77
CA PHE A 171 18.21 3.66 33.61
C PHE A 171 18.03 5.18 33.83
N PRO A 172 18.01 5.64 35.09
CA PRO A 172 17.78 7.04 35.41
C PRO A 172 18.78 7.99 34.74
N GLY A 173 18.26 8.98 34.01
CA GLY A 173 19.03 9.95 33.24
C GLY A 173 19.26 9.57 31.78
N SER A 174 18.87 8.37 31.34
CA SER A 174 18.75 8.05 29.92
C SER A 174 17.46 8.65 29.36
N SER A 175 17.55 9.20 28.16
CA SER A 175 16.40 9.80 27.48
C SER A 175 16.34 9.37 26.03
N GLY A 176 15.13 9.22 25.53
CA GLY A 176 14.91 8.87 24.14
C GLY A 176 13.84 9.71 23.48
N LEU A 177 13.90 9.73 22.14
CA LEU A 177 12.92 10.41 21.31
C LEU A 177 12.35 9.39 20.34
N ALA A 178 11.06 9.12 20.45
CA ALA A 178 10.32 8.33 19.49
C ALA A 178 9.59 9.24 18.50
N CYS A 179 9.58 8.87 17.23
CA CYS A 179 8.81 9.55 16.18
C CYS A 179 7.80 8.57 15.58
N LEU A 180 6.54 8.97 15.63
CA LEU A 180 5.42 8.24 15.06
C LEU A 180 4.77 9.06 13.95
N GLU A 181 4.32 8.41 12.89
CA GLU A 181 3.55 9.06 11.83
C GLU A 181 2.05 8.81 12.00
N LYS A 182 1.26 9.87 11.88
CA LYS A 182 -0.19 9.82 11.95
C LYS A 182 -0.80 9.24 10.68
N GLY A 183 -1.59 8.19 10.89
CA GLY A 183 -2.42 7.55 9.88
C GLY A 183 -3.81 8.17 9.74
N LEU A 184 -4.61 7.50 8.93
CA LEU A 184 -6.05 7.62 8.84
C LEU A 184 -6.66 7.01 10.11
N PHE A 185 -7.83 7.49 10.51
CA PHE A 185 -8.57 6.98 11.69
C PHE A 185 -7.89 7.18 13.05
N GLY A 186 -6.87 8.05 13.14
CA GLY A 186 -6.26 8.42 14.41
C GLY A 186 -5.26 7.39 14.96
N THR A 187 -4.92 6.36 14.19
CA THR A 187 -3.82 5.44 14.51
C THR A 187 -2.48 5.95 14.00
N TYR A 188 -1.40 5.39 14.53
CA TYR A 188 -0.03 5.77 14.24
C TYR A 188 0.79 4.57 13.82
N ARG A 189 1.92 4.83 13.14
CA ARG A 189 3.01 3.87 12.92
C ARG A 189 4.31 4.44 13.47
N PHE A 190 5.21 3.61 13.99
CA PHE A 190 6.56 4.05 14.34
C PHE A 190 7.39 4.31 13.08
N LEU A 191 8.18 5.39 13.09
CA LEU A 191 9.18 5.65 12.07
C LEU A 191 10.59 5.39 12.57
N TRP A 192 10.91 5.87 13.76
CA TRP A 192 12.20 5.70 14.38
C TRP A 192 12.11 6.04 15.86
N TYR A 193 13.08 5.55 16.62
CA TYR A 193 13.41 6.07 17.92
C TYR A 193 14.92 6.27 18.05
N THR A 194 15.29 7.09 19.02
CA THR A 194 16.64 7.25 19.51
C THR A 194 16.63 7.00 21.00
N GLU A 195 17.53 6.18 21.50
CA GLU A 195 17.90 6.10 22.90
C GLU A 195 19.25 6.78 23.03
N SER A 196 19.28 7.89 23.73
CA SER A 196 20.52 8.59 23.99
C SER A 196 20.91 8.43 25.45
N ASP A 197 22.04 7.79 25.56
CA ASP A 197 22.87 7.68 26.74
C ASP A 197 23.74 8.91 26.95
N ASP A 198 23.81 9.76 25.93
CA ASP A 198 24.40 11.07 26.06
C ASP A 198 23.49 11.87 27.00
N ARG A 199 23.96 11.98 28.25
CA ARG A 199 23.31 12.67 29.38
C ARG A 199 23.15 14.17 29.15
N TRP A 200 23.63 14.65 28.00
CA TRP A 200 23.65 16.04 27.62
C TRP A 200 22.54 16.33 26.60
N ILE A 201 22.31 17.61 26.26
CA ILE A 201 21.22 17.96 25.34
C ILE A 201 21.37 17.19 24.03
N ASN A 202 20.35 16.40 23.73
CA ASN A 202 20.24 15.65 22.50
C ASN A 202 19.61 16.49 21.40
N ARG A 203 20.04 16.24 20.17
CA ARG A 203 19.62 17.00 19.00
C ARG A 203 19.31 16.11 17.83
N TYR A 204 18.18 16.38 17.18
CA TYR A 204 17.78 15.69 15.97
C TYR A 204 17.30 16.69 14.91
N ILE A 205 17.68 16.48 13.65
CA ILE A 205 17.15 17.28 12.54
C ILE A 205 16.03 16.51 11.89
N VAL A 206 14.88 17.14 11.77
CA VAL A 206 13.75 16.61 11.01
C VAL A 206 13.32 17.59 9.94
N THR A 207 12.76 17.05 8.87
CA THR A 207 12.12 17.83 7.82
C THR A 207 10.65 17.51 7.82
N GLU A 208 9.82 18.52 8.05
CA GLU A 208 8.36 18.41 8.06
C GLU A 208 7.78 19.28 6.95
N GLY A 209 7.36 18.62 5.86
CA GLY A 209 6.93 19.31 4.65
C GLY A 209 8.07 20.10 4.02
N LYS A 210 7.96 21.44 4.03
CA LYS A 210 8.98 22.37 3.49
C LYS A 210 9.84 23.03 4.56
N LYS A 211 9.67 22.65 5.82
CA LYS A 211 10.37 23.27 6.95
C LYS A 211 11.32 22.26 7.57
N ARG A 212 12.51 22.72 7.97
CA ARG A 212 13.45 21.94 8.77
C ARG A 212 13.35 22.39 10.22
N TYR A 213 13.41 21.42 11.14
CA TYR A 213 13.41 21.68 12.57
C TYR A 213 14.65 21.04 13.20
N CYS A 214 15.27 21.79 14.10
CA CYS A 214 16.19 21.27 15.09
C CYS A 214 15.36 20.92 16.34
N ILE A 215 15.21 19.63 16.60
CA ILE A 215 14.62 19.11 17.84
C ILE A 215 15.72 19.07 18.89
N THR A 216 15.47 19.63 20.06
CA THR A 216 16.39 19.60 21.20
C THR A 216 15.68 19.07 22.41
N PHE A 217 16.23 18.04 23.05
CA PHE A 217 15.58 17.37 24.17
C PHE A 217 16.58 16.85 25.20
N CYS A 218 16.16 16.78 26.46
CA CYS A 218 16.94 16.21 27.56
C CYS A 218 16.02 15.97 28.76
N VAL A 219 16.41 15.04 29.62
CA VAL A 219 15.86 14.85 30.97
C VAL A 219 16.93 15.37 31.91
N ASN A 220 17.00 16.69 32.07
CA ASN A 220 18.07 17.32 32.84
C ASN A 220 17.92 16.98 34.33
N ASP A 221 18.66 15.99 34.83
CA ASP A 221 18.63 15.53 36.21
C ASP A 221 19.67 16.23 37.11
N PHE A 222 20.30 17.31 36.63
CA PHE A 222 21.38 18.02 37.34
C PHE A 222 20.92 19.36 37.91
N PRO A 223 20.72 19.45 39.24
CA PRO A 223 20.05 20.60 39.82
C PRO A 223 20.84 21.90 39.89
N GLU A 224 22.13 21.85 39.58
CA GLU A 224 23.06 22.97 39.77
C GLU A 224 23.72 23.40 38.45
N LEU A 225 23.14 23.01 37.31
CA LEU A 225 23.70 23.24 35.99
C LEU A 225 22.71 24.06 35.17
N ASP A 226 22.92 25.38 35.18
CA ASP A 226 22.14 26.40 34.47
C ASP A 226 22.34 26.31 32.96
N SER A 227 21.78 25.27 32.34
CA SER A 227 21.37 25.22 30.93
C SER A 227 22.46 25.47 29.86
N TYR A 228 22.08 25.16 28.61
CA TYR A 228 23.00 25.06 27.48
C TYR A 228 22.51 25.87 26.29
N GLY A 229 23.44 26.57 25.66
CA GLY A 229 23.24 27.20 24.36
C GLY A 229 23.58 26.22 23.25
N ILE A 230 22.61 25.86 22.41
CA ILE A 230 22.87 25.15 21.16
C ILE A 230 23.01 26.21 20.06
N CYS A 231 24.16 26.25 19.39
CA CYS A 231 24.39 27.19 18.31
C CYS A 231 24.47 26.48 16.95
N ARG A 232 23.75 27.00 15.96
CA ARG A 232 24.02 26.69 14.54
C ARG A 232 25.28 27.45 14.11
N VAL A 233 26.03 26.89 13.16
CA VAL A 233 27.17 27.57 12.51
C VAL A 233 26.95 27.59 11.00
N LYS A 234 27.29 28.69 10.30
CA LYS A 234 27.31 28.69 8.82
C LYS A 234 28.40 27.76 8.30
N ASP A 235 28.17 27.14 7.14
CA ASP A 235 29.05 26.09 6.59
C ASP A 235 30.54 26.50 6.59
N GLY A 236 31.40 25.64 7.13
CA GLY A 236 32.86 25.83 7.17
C GLY A 236 33.41 26.82 8.20
N ALA A 237 32.60 27.46 9.04
CA ALA A 237 33.12 28.35 10.08
C ALA A 237 33.68 27.57 11.27
N THR A 238 34.96 27.81 11.58
CA THR A 238 35.65 27.28 12.77
C THR A 238 35.50 28.21 13.98
N ASP A 239 35.33 29.50 13.72
CA ASP A 239 35.18 30.53 14.76
C ASP A 239 33.71 30.87 14.97
N PHE A 240 33.30 31.09 16.21
CA PHE A 240 31.91 31.39 16.58
C PHE A 240 31.74 32.91 16.72
N THR A 241 31.15 33.56 15.72
CA THR A 241 30.81 34.99 15.71
C THR A 241 29.29 35.17 15.64
N GLU A 242 28.77 36.34 16.04
CA GLU A 242 27.32 36.63 15.93
C GLU A 242 26.81 36.51 14.48
N GLU A 243 27.64 36.79 13.48
CA GLU A 243 27.26 36.73 12.06
C GLU A 243 27.20 35.30 11.51
N ASN A 244 27.91 34.37 12.14
CA ASN A 244 27.99 32.98 11.69
C ASN A 244 27.35 31.99 12.67
N THR A 245 26.81 32.47 13.79
CA THR A 245 26.09 31.67 14.78
C THR A 245 24.64 32.09 14.96
N MET A 246 23.80 31.12 15.33
CA MET A 246 22.42 31.38 15.73
C MET A 246 22.07 30.49 16.92
N LEU A 247 21.58 31.11 18.00
CA LEU A 247 21.10 30.41 19.19
C LEU A 247 19.81 29.65 18.83
N LEU A 248 19.86 28.32 18.90
CA LEU A 248 18.73 27.42 18.64
C LEU A 248 17.88 27.21 19.87
N PHE A 249 18.53 27.15 21.03
CA PHE A 249 17.88 26.87 22.29
C PHE A 249 18.72 27.41 23.44
N ARG A 250 18.04 28.02 24.41
CA ARG A 250 18.55 28.33 25.74
C ARG A 250 17.49 27.83 26.70
N ALA A 251 17.76 26.70 27.36
CA ALA A 251 17.01 26.37 28.57
C ALA A 251 17.35 27.43 29.63
N ALA A 252 16.49 27.64 30.62
CA ALA A 252 16.89 28.12 31.93
C ALA A 252 16.60 26.95 32.89
N TYR A 253 17.40 26.79 33.94
CA TYR A 253 17.27 25.64 34.83
C TYR A 253 15.95 25.66 35.61
N ASP A 254 15.12 24.65 35.35
CA ASP A 254 13.91 24.32 36.13
C ASP A 254 13.78 22.79 36.30
N GLY A 255 14.89 22.03 36.34
CA GLY A 255 14.91 20.58 36.68
C GLY A 255 13.97 19.63 35.91
N ALA A 256 13.29 20.12 34.88
CA ALA A 256 12.23 19.42 34.16
C ALA A 256 12.76 18.92 32.81
N PRO A 257 12.25 17.78 32.33
CA PRO A 257 12.49 17.37 30.95
C PRO A 257 11.96 18.42 29.98
N PHE A 258 12.60 18.55 28.82
CA PHE A 258 12.15 19.46 27.78
C PHE A 258 12.24 18.83 26.40
N LEU A 259 11.28 19.17 25.54
CA LEU A 259 11.25 18.83 24.13
C LEU A 259 10.94 20.08 23.28
N THR A 260 11.98 20.63 22.66
CA THR A 260 11.87 21.90 21.91
C THR A 260 12.06 21.69 20.42
N PHE A 261 11.33 22.46 19.62
CA PHE A 261 11.42 22.47 18.17
C PHE A 261 11.76 23.88 17.71
N THR A 262 12.94 24.03 17.12
CA THR A 262 13.39 25.31 16.55
C THR A 262 13.45 25.18 15.04
N GLU A 263 12.67 25.99 14.33
CA GLU A 263 12.72 26.05 12.86
C GLU A 263 14.11 26.54 12.44
N ILE A 264 14.74 25.79 11.52
CA ILE A 264 16.05 26.12 10.97
C ILE A 264 15.93 26.35 9.46
N PRO A 265 16.68 27.32 8.91
CA PRO A 265 16.75 27.53 7.46
C PRO A 265 17.21 26.30 6.68
N ASP A 266 16.82 26.21 5.41
CA ASP A 266 17.10 25.05 4.55
C ASP A 266 18.60 24.81 4.30
N ASP A 267 19.41 25.88 4.32
CA ASP A 267 20.86 25.85 4.19
C ASP A 267 21.58 25.62 5.55
N ALA A 268 20.84 25.20 6.58
CA ALA A 268 21.42 24.93 7.89
C ALA A 268 22.35 23.73 7.91
N VAL A 269 23.62 24.02 8.15
CA VAL A 269 24.63 23.09 8.65
C VAL A 269 24.67 23.22 10.16
N LEU A 270 24.47 22.11 10.88
CA LEU A 270 24.55 22.09 12.33
C LEU A 270 25.96 21.67 12.76
N SER A 271 26.69 22.57 13.41
CA SER A 271 27.91 22.22 14.14
C SER A 271 27.54 21.58 15.49
N PRO A 272 28.31 20.61 16.03
CA PRO A 272 28.00 19.88 17.26
C PRO A 272 28.24 20.69 18.54
N VAL A 273 28.14 22.02 18.51
CA VAL A 273 28.50 22.85 19.66
C VAL A 273 27.33 23.01 20.62
N VAL A 274 27.49 22.36 21.77
CA VAL A 274 26.67 22.51 22.98
C VAL A 274 27.59 23.13 24.03
N ARG A 275 27.15 24.23 24.66
CA ARG A 275 27.92 24.92 25.71
C ARG A 275 27.25 24.80 27.05
N TYR A 276 28.01 24.51 28.11
CA TYR A 276 27.55 24.21 29.46
C TYR A 276 27.81 25.38 30.38
N TYR A 277 26.83 25.78 31.19
CA TYR A 277 26.95 26.91 32.13
C TYR A 277 26.53 26.52 33.53
N ARG A 278 27.23 27.04 34.54
CA ARG A 278 26.89 26.94 35.97
C ARG A 278 27.11 28.29 36.62
N ASN A 279 26.07 28.88 37.22
CA ASN A 279 26.15 30.23 37.79
C ASN A 279 26.76 31.25 36.79
N ASP A 280 26.24 31.28 35.56
CA ASP A 280 26.72 32.12 34.44
C ASP A 280 28.19 31.89 33.99
N THR A 281 28.86 30.84 34.48
CA THR A 281 30.23 30.50 34.06
C THR A 281 30.23 29.29 33.12
N GLU A 282 30.89 29.42 31.96
CA GLU A 282 31.02 28.32 30.98
C GLU A 282 31.90 27.19 31.54
N ILE A 283 31.45 25.95 31.37
CA ILE A 283 32.12 24.72 31.78
C ILE A 283 32.44 23.91 30.52
N ASP A 284 33.66 23.38 30.45
CA ASP A 284 34.06 22.43 29.41
C ASP A 284 33.28 21.11 29.55
N ARG A 285 32.80 20.56 28.43
CA ARG A 285 32.12 19.26 28.39
C ARG A 285 32.94 18.17 29.08
N ASP A 286 34.26 18.19 28.90
CA ASP A 286 35.17 17.19 29.47
C ASP A 286 35.28 17.30 31.00
N ALA A 287 34.90 18.43 31.59
CA ALA A 287 34.87 18.64 33.04
C ALA A 287 33.55 18.15 33.69
N LEU A 288 32.50 17.91 32.91
CA LEU A 288 31.18 17.52 33.44
C LEU A 288 31.20 16.22 34.24
N PRO A 289 31.89 15.14 33.82
CA PRO A 289 31.91 13.89 34.61
C PRO A 289 32.50 14.10 36.00
N ALA A 290 33.52 14.95 36.14
CA ALA A 290 34.14 15.27 37.42
C ALA A 290 33.22 16.12 38.32
N ILE A 291 32.39 16.98 37.74
CA ILE A 291 31.48 17.88 38.47
C ILE A 291 30.21 17.15 38.91
N LEU A 292 29.70 16.23 38.09
CA LEU A 292 28.39 15.61 38.25
C LEU A 292 28.45 14.16 38.74
N GLY A 293 29.63 13.56 38.76
CA GLY A 293 29.87 12.17 39.13
C GLY A 293 29.76 11.20 37.96
N GLU A 294 30.58 10.15 38.00
CA GLU A 294 30.48 9.03 37.07
C GLU A 294 29.21 8.20 37.38
N ARG A 295 28.42 7.91 36.34
CA ARG A 295 27.36 6.89 36.38
C ARG A 295 27.64 5.87 35.29
N GLN A 296 26.99 4.71 35.33
CA GLN A 296 27.04 3.79 34.21
C GLN A 296 26.37 4.40 32.98
N VAL A 297 26.73 3.92 31.79
CA VAL A 297 26.14 4.29 30.49
C VAL A 297 25.82 2.96 29.79
N LYS A 298 24.56 2.78 29.37
CA LYS A 298 24.02 1.61 28.65
C LYS A 298 24.47 1.57 27.17
N GLY A 299 24.90 2.70 26.61
CA GLY A 299 25.27 2.95 25.22
C GLY A 299 24.11 3.53 24.40
N ALA A 300 24.38 4.51 23.54
CA ALA A 300 23.33 5.12 22.69
C ALA A 300 22.91 4.18 21.56
N SER A 301 21.61 4.10 21.29
CA SER A 301 21.04 3.28 20.23
C SER A 301 20.10 4.11 19.35
N ASN A 302 20.20 3.96 18.03
CA ASN A 302 19.29 4.60 17.08
C ASN A 302 18.67 3.50 16.22
N ARG A 303 17.34 3.44 16.18
CA ARG A 303 16.63 2.46 15.35
C ARG A 303 15.58 3.17 14.54
N SER A 304 15.62 2.96 13.23
CA SER A 304 14.50 3.26 12.34
C SER A 304 13.65 2.02 12.17
N ALA A 305 12.35 2.19 11.94
CA ALA A 305 11.51 1.15 11.35
C ALA A 305 12.25 0.73 10.09
N PHE A 306 12.69 -0.54 10.05
CA PHE A 306 13.60 -0.98 9.00
C PHE A 306 12.99 -0.57 7.68
N THR A 307 13.73 0.25 6.94
CA THR A 307 13.28 0.72 5.64
C THR A 307 12.88 -0.47 4.78
N ALA A 308 13.59 -1.60 4.88
CA ALA A 308 13.26 -2.86 4.20
C ALA A 308 11.85 -3.40 4.50
N GLU A 309 11.35 -3.31 5.73
CA GLU A 309 9.99 -3.77 6.09
C GLU A 309 8.92 -2.83 5.51
N LEU A 310 9.14 -1.52 5.59
CA LEU A 310 8.32 -0.51 4.93
C LEU A 310 8.31 -0.70 3.40
N TRP A 311 9.48 -0.90 2.79
CA TRP A 311 9.62 -1.17 1.36
C TRP A 311 8.87 -2.44 0.94
N LEU A 312 8.97 -3.51 1.74
CA LEU A 312 8.24 -4.76 1.48
C LEU A 312 6.72 -4.55 1.55
N LEU A 313 6.23 -3.76 2.50
CA LEU A 313 4.81 -3.41 2.60
C LEU A 313 4.33 -2.66 1.35
N TYR A 314 5.05 -1.64 0.88
CA TYR A 314 4.71 -0.95 -0.37
C TYR A 314 4.78 -1.85 -1.61
N VAL A 315 5.73 -2.80 -1.63
CA VAL A 315 5.79 -3.82 -2.69
C VAL A 315 4.55 -4.71 -2.64
N TRP A 316 4.12 -5.16 -1.46
CA TRP A 316 2.91 -5.95 -1.29
C TRP A 316 1.65 -5.18 -1.68
N GLU A 317 1.52 -3.91 -1.28
CA GLU A 317 0.43 -3.05 -1.74
C GLU A 317 0.41 -2.94 -3.27
N GLY A 318 1.58 -2.70 -3.88
CA GLY A 318 1.73 -2.65 -5.34
C GLY A 318 1.30 -3.95 -6.03
N ILE A 319 1.70 -5.10 -5.48
CA ILE A 319 1.31 -6.43 -5.98
C ILE A 319 -0.22 -6.62 -5.86
N VAL A 320 -0.81 -6.29 -4.71
CA VAL A 320 -2.26 -6.42 -4.46
C VAL A 320 -3.04 -5.56 -5.46
N ILE A 321 -2.62 -4.31 -5.68
CA ILE A 321 -3.26 -3.41 -6.65
C ILE A 321 -3.10 -3.97 -8.07
N LEU A 322 -1.91 -4.41 -8.46
CA LEU A 322 -1.63 -4.93 -9.80
C LEU A 322 -2.46 -6.18 -10.10
N LEU A 323 -2.51 -7.14 -9.16
CA LEU A 323 -3.34 -8.33 -9.28
C LEU A 323 -4.82 -7.96 -9.35
N GLY A 324 -5.28 -7.00 -8.54
CA GLY A 324 -6.63 -6.48 -8.59
C GLY A 324 -7.01 -5.91 -9.95
N VAL A 325 -6.13 -5.11 -10.55
CA VAL A 325 -6.30 -4.54 -11.89
C VAL A 325 -6.31 -5.65 -12.94
N MET A 326 -5.39 -6.61 -12.88
CA MET A 326 -5.33 -7.73 -13.81
C MET A 326 -6.60 -8.58 -13.77
N MET A 327 -7.08 -8.92 -12.56
CA MET A 327 -8.30 -9.70 -12.37
C MET A 327 -9.55 -8.94 -12.84
N THR A 328 -9.64 -7.65 -12.51
CA THR A 328 -10.73 -6.79 -13.00
C THR A 328 -10.75 -6.71 -14.53
N ARG A 329 -9.58 -6.54 -15.16
CA ARG A 329 -9.46 -6.55 -16.64
C ARG A 329 -9.80 -7.91 -17.24
N TYR A 330 -9.39 -9.01 -16.60
CA TYR A 330 -9.74 -10.36 -17.03
C TYR A 330 -11.25 -10.57 -17.07
N PHE A 331 -11.98 -10.12 -16.06
CA PHE A 331 -13.44 -10.22 -16.04
C PHE A 331 -14.13 -9.26 -17.02
N LEU A 332 -13.56 -8.08 -17.29
CA LEU A 332 -14.14 -7.05 -18.16
C LEU A 332 -13.81 -7.19 -19.66
N SER A 333 -12.72 -7.87 -20.01
CA SER A 333 -12.21 -7.98 -21.40
C SER A 333 -13.30 -8.41 -22.41
N ASP A 334 -14.13 -9.35 -22.02
CA ASP A 334 -15.23 -9.87 -22.85
C ASP A 334 -16.54 -9.06 -22.75
N VAL A 335 -16.70 -8.27 -21.68
CA VAL A 335 -17.87 -7.39 -21.51
C VAL A 335 -17.77 -6.18 -22.45
N VAL A 336 -16.55 -5.68 -22.68
CA VAL A 336 -16.28 -4.53 -23.54
C VAL A 336 -16.22 -4.93 -25.02
N SER A 337 -15.66 -6.10 -25.35
CA SER A 337 -15.59 -6.59 -26.73
C SER A 337 -16.97 -6.90 -27.33
N GLY A 338 -17.93 -7.34 -26.51
CA GLY A 338 -19.32 -7.55 -26.93
C GLY A 338 -20.09 -6.28 -27.31
N ARG A 339 -19.64 -5.09 -26.88
CA ARG A 339 -20.24 -3.80 -27.28
C ARG A 339 -19.77 -3.32 -28.65
N LYS A 340 -18.51 -3.60 -29.03
CA LYS A 340 -17.94 -3.17 -30.32
C LYS A 340 -18.54 -3.87 -31.55
N LYS A 341 -19.20 -5.03 -31.38
CA LYS A 341 -19.88 -5.75 -32.47
C LYS A 341 -21.34 -5.33 -32.69
N LYS A 342 -21.87 -4.41 -31.88
CA LYS A 342 -23.28 -3.98 -31.91
C LYS A 342 -23.51 -2.59 -32.48
N ASN A 343 -22.44 -1.86 -32.80
CA ASN A 343 -22.45 -0.63 -33.60
C ASN A 343 -21.77 -0.94 -34.93
#